data_AF-A0A967BGW0-F1
#
_entry.id   AF-A0A967BGW0-F1
#
_cell.length_a   1.000
_cell.length_b   1.000
_cell.length_c   1.000
_cell.angle_alpha   90.00
_cell.angle_beta   90.00
_cell.angle_gamma   90.00
#
_symmetry.space_group_name_H-M   'P 1'
#
loop_
_entity.id
_entity.type
_entity.pdbx_description
1 polymer ?
#
loop_
_entity_poly.entity_id
_entity_poly.type
_entity_poly.pdbx_seq_one_letter_code
_entity_poly.pdbx_strand_id
1 'polypeptide(L)'
;MYEFRGSTLLEAVQQAVGRSDLQLSHKKLLKRKGKFDFLARVRLGSVLFVGEGNFSFSLSLAKRKAVPVSSIVATTCEAEDDPTDMAYQNARKLIRLGAQAKTGVDATRLSETIGSRRFSTIIFQFPNVASRDPKGNVPLDVETRLSGAA
;
A
#
# COMPACT_ATOMS: atom_id res chain seq x y z
N MET A 1 -6.92 25.43 0.92
CA MET A 1 -8.04 24.51 0.66
C MET A 1 -7.52 23.48 -0.34
N TYR A 2 -7.59 22.18 -0.05
CA TYR A 2 -7.05 21.16 -0.95
C TYR A 2 -8.14 20.80 -1.96
N GLU A 3 -7.93 21.14 -3.24
CA GLU A 3 -8.86 20.86 -4.32
C GLU A 3 -8.46 19.55 -5.02
N PHE A 4 -9.43 18.66 -5.21
CA PHE A 4 -9.30 17.45 -6.01
C PHE A 4 -10.30 17.54 -7.16
N ARG A 5 -9.78 17.63 -8.40
CA ARG A 5 -10.60 17.70 -9.63
C ARG A 5 -11.68 18.79 -9.61
N GLY A 6 -11.35 19.97 -9.08
CA GLY A 6 -12.29 21.11 -9.00
C GLY A 6 -13.37 20.98 -7.92
N SER A 7 -13.28 19.97 -7.05
CA SER A 7 -14.10 19.84 -5.84
C SER A 7 -13.19 19.91 -4.61
N THR A 8 -13.69 20.45 -3.50
CA THR A 8 -12.97 20.37 -2.23
C THR A 8 -12.89 18.92 -1.76
N LEU A 9 -11.83 18.56 -1.03
CA LEU A 9 -11.72 17.21 -0.43
C LEU A 9 -12.98 16.83 0.38
N LEU A 10 -13.60 17.81 1.04
CA LEU A 10 -14.84 17.61 1.80
C LEU A 10 -15.99 17.19 0.89
N GLU A 11 -16.21 17.90 -0.22
CA GLU A 11 -17.27 17.59 -1.19
C GLU A 11 -17.04 16.22 -1.84
N ALA A 12 -15.80 15.93 -2.25
CA ALA A 12 -15.44 14.63 -2.82
C ALA A 12 -15.72 13.47 -1.84
N VAL A 13 -15.41 13.66 -0.56
CA VAL A 13 -15.73 12.68 0.49
C VAL A 13 -17.24 12.58 0.67
N GLN A 14 -17.96 13.69 0.84
CA GLN A 14 -19.41 13.72 1.04
C GLN A 14 -20.17 13.02 -0.09
N GLN A 15 -19.74 13.23 -1.34
CA GLN A 15 -20.26 12.53 -2.52
C GLN A 15 -19.98 11.02 -2.45
N ALA A 16 -18.75 10.62 -2.13
CA ALA A 16 -18.36 9.21 -2.06
C ALA A 16 -19.07 8.44 -0.93
N VAL A 17 -19.35 9.07 0.21
CA VAL A 17 -20.07 8.44 1.34
C VAL A 17 -21.58 8.70 1.36
N GLY A 18 -22.14 9.45 0.40
CA GLY A 18 -23.58 9.72 0.31
C GLY A 18 -24.16 10.45 1.52
N ARG A 19 -23.36 11.28 2.20
CA ARG A 19 -23.77 12.01 3.41
C ARG A 19 -23.41 13.49 3.30
N SER A 20 -24.43 14.34 3.27
CA SER A 20 -24.31 15.80 3.21
C SER A 20 -24.04 16.46 4.57
N ASP A 21 -24.21 15.74 5.68
CA ASP A 21 -24.04 16.22 7.05
C ASP A 21 -22.62 15.97 7.61
N LEU A 22 -21.70 15.48 6.79
CA LEU A 22 -20.38 15.08 7.25
C LEU A 22 -19.55 16.30 7.66
N GLN A 23 -19.55 16.64 8.94
CA GLN A 23 -18.58 17.58 9.51
C GLN A 23 -17.23 16.86 9.67
N LEU A 24 -16.31 17.09 8.73
CA LEU A 24 -14.91 16.70 8.88
C LEU A 24 -14.27 17.58 9.96
N SER A 25 -14.44 17.22 11.22
CA SER A 25 -13.63 17.79 12.30
C SER A 25 -12.18 17.33 12.10
N HIS A 26 -11.24 18.27 12.09
CA HIS A 26 -9.82 17.95 12.21
C HIS A 26 -9.57 17.36 13.61
N LYS A 27 -9.87 16.07 13.78
CA LYS A 27 -9.42 15.34 14.96
C LYS A 27 -7.91 15.27 14.86
N LYS A 28 -7.20 15.99 15.73
CA LYS A 28 -5.77 15.75 15.94
C LYS A 28 -5.60 14.26 16.13
N LEU A 29 -4.73 13.64 15.32
CA LEU A 29 -4.33 12.25 15.52
C LEU A 29 -3.93 12.11 16.99
N LEU A 30 -4.75 11.40 17.76
CA LEU A 30 -4.48 11.17 19.16
C LEU A 30 -3.20 10.36 19.21
N LYS A 31 -2.11 10.99 19.65
CA LYS A 31 -0.84 10.29 19.87
C LYS A 31 -1.11 9.21 20.90
N ARG A 32 -1.11 7.96 20.46
CA ARG A 32 -1.23 6.82 21.36
C ARG A 32 0.03 6.82 22.23
N LYS A 33 -0.12 6.93 23.55
CA LYS A 33 1.02 6.94 24.49
C LYS A 33 1.76 5.59 24.53
N GLY A 34 1.08 4.49 24.20
CA GLY A 34 1.67 3.15 24.19
C GLY A 34 2.50 2.86 22.94
N LYS A 35 3.55 2.06 23.10
CA LYS A 35 4.32 1.52 21.97
C LYS A 35 3.41 0.66 21.09
N PHE A 36 3.56 0.78 19.77
CA PHE A 36 2.84 -0.09 18.85
C PHE A 36 3.47 -1.49 18.89
N ASP A 37 2.72 -2.47 19.40
CA ASP A 37 3.15 -3.87 19.34
C ASP A 37 2.80 -4.46 17.98
N PHE A 38 3.75 -4.31 17.05
CA PHE A 38 3.64 -4.82 15.69
C PHE A 38 3.46 -6.35 15.66
N LEU A 39 4.17 -7.09 16.51
CA LEU A 39 4.09 -8.54 16.54
C LEU A 39 2.75 -9.02 17.06
N ALA A 40 2.23 -8.41 18.13
CA ALA A 40 0.89 -8.72 18.60
C ALA A 40 -0.12 -8.49 17.47
N ARG A 41 0.02 -7.41 16.70
CA ARG A 41 -0.89 -7.11 15.60
C ARG A 41 -0.81 -8.11 14.44
N VAL A 42 0.39 -8.56 14.09
CA VAL A 42 0.61 -9.62 13.09
C VAL A 42 0.03 -10.96 13.55
N ARG A 43 0.07 -11.23 14.86
CA ARG A 43 -0.41 -12.49 15.46
C ARG A 43 -1.92 -12.57 15.61
N LEU A 44 -2.67 -11.49 15.39
CA LEU A 44 -4.13 -11.49 15.54
C LEU A 44 -4.87 -12.35 14.49
N GLY A 45 -4.23 -12.73 13.39
CA GLY A 45 -4.87 -13.50 12.33
C GLY A 45 -4.15 -13.43 10.99
N SER A 46 -4.92 -13.45 9.89
CA SER A 46 -4.39 -13.31 8.53
C SER A 46 -3.83 -11.90 8.31
N VAL A 47 -2.63 -11.83 7.75
CA VAL A 47 -1.91 -10.58 7.48
C VAL A 47 -1.67 -10.43 5.98
N LEU A 48 -1.97 -9.25 5.46
CA LEU A 48 -1.68 -8.87 4.07
C LEU A 48 -0.58 -7.81 4.05
N PHE A 49 0.50 -8.06 3.31
CA PHE A 49 1.52 -7.07 2.96
C PHE A 49 1.25 -6.61 1.54
N VAL A 50 1.08 -5.30 1.37
CA VAL A 50 0.72 -4.69 0.08
C VAL A 50 1.88 -3.84 -0.42
N GLY A 51 2.36 -4.15 -1.63
CA GLY A 51 3.39 -3.36 -2.30
C GLY A 51 4.78 -3.55 -1.69
N GLU A 52 5.14 -4.78 -1.30
CA GLU A 52 6.55 -5.11 -1.11
C GLU A 52 7.30 -4.86 -2.42
N GLY A 53 8.59 -4.55 -2.37
CA GLY A 53 9.43 -4.53 -3.58
C GLY A 53 10.18 -5.85 -3.82
N ASN A 54 10.65 -6.51 -2.76
CA ASN A 54 11.46 -7.73 -2.88
C ASN A 54 11.18 -8.80 -1.81
N PHE A 55 10.02 -8.75 -1.14
CA PHE A 55 9.60 -9.69 -0.10
C PHE A 55 10.49 -9.79 1.16
N SER A 56 11.55 -8.99 1.29
CA SER A 56 12.54 -9.14 2.36
C SER A 56 11.95 -8.87 3.75
N PHE A 57 11.03 -7.92 3.87
CA PHE A 57 10.40 -7.58 5.14
C PHE A 57 9.47 -8.70 5.61
N SER A 58 8.59 -9.15 4.72
CA SER A 58 7.71 -10.30 4.97
C SER A 58 8.51 -11.56 5.32
N LEU A 59 9.62 -11.84 4.62
CA LEU A 59 10.51 -12.96 4.92
C LEU A 59 11.19 -12.83 6.29
N SER A 60 11.65 -11.63 6.65
CA SER A 60 12.26 -11.37 7.96
C SER A 60 11.27 -11.65 9.09
N LEU A 61 10.01 -11.23 8.90
CA LEU A 61 8.94 -11.46 9.88
C LEU A 61 8.54 -12.93 9.97
N ALA A 62 8.42 -13.63 8.84
CA ALA A 62 8.08 -15.06 8.78
C ALA A 62 9.08 -15.95 9.52
N LYS A 63 10.35 -15.53 9.63
CA LYS A 63 11.38 -16.26 10.39
C LYS A 63 11.22 -16.16 11.91
N ARG A 64 10.34 -15.29 12.42
CA ARG A 64 10.15 -15.13 13.87
C ARG A 64 9.23 -16.23 14.40
N LYS A 65 9.71 -16.97 15.41
CA LYS A 65 9.00 -18.11 16.03
C LYS A 65 7.54 -17.84 16.43
N ALA A 66 7.20 -16.59 16.77
CA ALA A 66 5.87 -16.21 17.23
C ALA A 66 4.88 -15.89 16.10
N VAL A 67 5.32 -15.88 14.83
CA VAL A 67 4.51 -15.47 13.68
C VAL A 67 3.94 -16.71 12.98
N PRO A 68 2.60 -16.83 12.85
CA PRO A 68 1.98 -17.92 12.11
C PRO A 68 2.16 -17.69 10.61
N VAL A 69 3.20 -18.30 10.02
CA VAL A 69 3.61 -18.02 8.63
C VAL A 69 2.52 -18.31 7.61
N SER A 70 1.69 -19.33 7.85
CA SER A 70 0.53 -19.67 6.99
C SER A 70 -0.55 -18.58 6.95
N SER A 71 -0.52 -17.61 7.86
CA SER A 71 -1.43 -16.47 7.87
C SER A 71 -0.95 -15.31 6.99
N ILE A 72 0.27 -15.37 6.46
CA ILE A 72 0.90 -14.31 5.67
C ILE A 72 0.53 -14.43 4.19
N VAL A 73 0.06 -13.32 3.62
CA VAL A 73 -0.01 -13.07 2.17
C VAL A 73 0.83 -11.84 1.88
N ALA A 74 1.87 -11.97 1.08
CA ALA A 74 2.71 -10.85 0.65
C ALA A 74 2.50 -10.56 -0.83
N THR A 75 2.36 -9.28 -1.19
CA THR A 75 2.13 -8.87 -2.57
C THR A 75 3.14 -7.83 -3.02
N THR A 76 3.50 -7.90 -4.30
CA THR A 76 4.43 -7.01 -5.01
C THR A 76 3.73 -6.51 -6.27
N CYS A 77 4.01 -5.28 -6.71
CA CYS A 77 3.41 -4.71 -7.94
C CYS A 77 4.12 -5.22 -9.20
N GLU A 78 5.38 -5.60 -9.05
CA GLU A 78 6.29 -6.13 -10.05
C GLU A 78 5.72 -7.40 -10.67
N ALA A 79 5.80 -7.51 -12.00
CA ALA A 79 5.29 -8.65 -12.75
C ALA A 79 6.08 -9.94 -12.43
N GLU A 80 5.48 -11.09 -12.74
CA GLU A 80 6.08 -12.41 -12.44
C GLU A 80 7.33 -12.72 -13.27
N ASP A 81 7.43 -12.13 -14.47
CA ASP A 81 8.55 -12.24 -15.40
C ASP A 81 9.64 -11.17 -15.21
N ASP A 82 9.39 -10.18 -14.36
CA ASP A 82 10.35 -9.11 -14.03
C ASP A 82 10.69 -8.95 -12.52
N PRO A 83 10.84 -10.03 -11.72
CA PRO A 83 11.39 -9.89 -10.38
C PRO A 83 12.92 -9.83 -10.45
N THR A 84 13.51 -8.91 -9.68
CA THR A 84 14.95 -8.98 -9.39
C THR A 84 15.31 -10.36 -8.80
N ASP A 85 16.53 -10.85 -9.04
CA ASP A 85 17.02 -12.13 -8.48
C ASP A 85 16.78 -12.22 -6.96
N MET A 86 16.94 -11.09 -6.26
CA MET A 86 16.69 -11.01 -4.82
C MET A 86 15.21 -11.16 -4.46
N ALA A 87 14.31 -10.50 -5.20
CA ALA A 87 12.87 -10.63 -5.00
C ALA A 87 12.43 -12.08 -5.20
N TYR A 88 12.88 -12.72 -6.28
CA TYR A 88 12.60 -14.13 -6.56
C TYR A 88 13.11 -15.04 -5.44
N GLN A 89 14.37 -14.88 -5.01
CA GLN A 89 14.94 -15.69 -3.94
C GLN A 89 14.20 -15.53 -2.61
N ASN A 90 13.78 -14.30 -2.29
CA ASN A 90 13.03 -14.03 -1.06
C ASN A 90 11.62 -14.60 -1.12
N ALA A 91 10.90 -14.43 -2.24
CA ALA A 91 9.59 -15.03 -2.46
C ALA A 91 9.64 -16.55 -2.31
N ARG A 92 10.62 -17.20 -2.95
CA ARG A 92 10.83 -18.64 -2.84
C ARG A 92 11.12 -19.09 -1.41
N LYS A 93 11.93 -18.36 -0.64
CA LYS A 93 12.18 -18.65 0.78
C LYS A 93 10.90 -18.46 1.62
N LEU A 94 10.12 -17.42 1.34
CA LEU A 94 8.88 -17.11 2.05
C LEU A 94 7.81 -18.18 1.81
N ILE A 95 7.62 -18.60 0.57
CA ILE A 95 6.69 -19.70 0.20
C ILE A 95 7.11 -21.01 0.88
N ARG A 96 8.41 -21.32 0.90
CA ARG A 96 8.94 -22.51 1.59
C ARG A 96 8.66 -22.54 3.09
N LEU A 97 8.53 -21.37 3.73
CA LEU A 97 8.16 -21.27 5.15
C LEU A 97 6.64 -21.42 5.37
N GLY A 98 5.84 -21.51 4.30
CA GLY A 98 4.39 -21.72 4.35
C GLY A 98 3.54 -20.47 4.10
N ALA A 99 4.14 -19.34 3.72
CA ALA A 99 3.41 -18.12 3.38
C ALA A 99 2.97 -18.12 1.91
N GLN A 100 2.10 -17.17 1.55
CA GLN A 100 1.72 -16.91 0.16
C GLN A 100 2.44 -15.66 -0.34
N ALA A 101 2.96 -15.71 -1.57
CA ALA A 101 3.50 -14.55 -2.27
C ALA A 101 2.77 -14.38 -3.60
N LYS A 102 2.44 -13.14 -3.98
CA LYS A 102 1.74 -12.79 -5.22
C LYS A 102 2.44 -11.63 -5.92
N THR A 103 2.64 -11.76 -7.22
CA THR A 103 3.24 -10.76 -8.13
C THR A 103 2.17 -10.09 -8.99
N GLY A 104 2.51 -8.96 -9.63
CA GLY A 104 1.62 -8.22 -10.52
C GLY A 104 0.39 -7.63 -9.84
N VAL A 105 0.47 -7.36 -8.53
CA VAL A 105 -0.70 -6.95 -7.74
C VAL A 105 -0.86 -5.43 -7.79
N ASP A 106 -1.86 -4.98 -8.55
CA ASP A 106 -2.34 -3.60 -8.50
C ASP A 106 -3.08 -3.35 -7.18
N ALA A 107 -2.45 -2.58 -6.30
CA ALA A 107 -3.00 -2.26 -5.00
C ALA A 107 -4.28 -1.39 -5.05
N THR A 108 -4.56 -0.73 -6.19
CA THR A 108 -5.81 0.00 -6.41
C THR A 108 -6.99 -0.93 -6.71
N ARG A 109 -6.70 -2.19 -7.08
CA ARG A 109 -7.68 -3.23 -7.46
C ARG A 109 -7.52 -4.51 -6.63
N LEU A 110 -7.15 -4.40 -5.35
CA LEU A 110 -6.85 -5.54 -4.47
C LEU A 110 -7.91 -6.64 -4.47
N SER A 111 -9.19 -6.30 -4.56
CA SER A 111 -10.30 -7.26 -4.57
C SER A 111 -10.19 -8.30 -5.69
N GLU A 112 -9.52 -7.98 -6.80
CA GLU A 112 -9.30 -8.93 -7.90
C GLU A 112 -8.24 -9.98 -7.55
N THR A 113 -7.31 -9.64 -6.66
CA THR A 113 -6.21 -10.50 -6.24
C THR A 113 -6.55 -11.36 -5.02
N ILE A 114 -7.27 -10.78 -4.05
CA ILE A 114 -7.57 -11.41 -2.74
C ILE A 114 -9.06 -11.72 -2.53
N GLY A 115 -9.92 -11.36 -3.49
CA GLY A 115 -11.37 -11.58 -3.41
C GLY A 115 -11.99 -10.86 -2.21
N SER A 116 -12.93 -11.55 -1.57
CA SER A 116 -13.62 -11.10 -0.35
C SER A 116 -12.89 -11.48 0.95
N ARG A 117 -11.64 -11.97 0.86
CA ARG A 117 -10.87 -12.42 2.04
C ARG A 117 -10.65 -11.26 3.02
N ARG A 118 -10.94 -11.50 4.30
CA ARG A 118 -10.69 -10.55 5.37
C ARG A 118 -9.34 -10.77 6.02
N PHE A 119 -8.66 -9.68 6.34
CA PHE A 119 -7.37 -9.69 7.03
C PHE A 119 -7.50 -8.95 8.37
N SER A 120 -6.90 -9.49 9.42
CA SER A 120 -6.84 -8.80 10.72
C SER A 120 -5.91 -7.59 10.65
N THR A 121 -4.90 -7.67 9.77
CA THR A 121 -3.86 -6.66 9.65
C THR A 121 -3.47 -6.51 8.18
N ILE A 122 -3.45 -5.27 7.70
CA ILE A 122 -2.96 -4.91 6.37
C ILE A 122 -1.78 -3.94 6.58
N ILE A 123 -0.66 -4.23 5.93
CA ILE A 123 0.58 -3.45 6.02
C ILE A 123 0.90 -2.94 4.63
N PHE A 124 0.83 -1.61 4.45
CA PHE A 124 1.19 -0.95 3.21
C PHE A 124 2.68 -0.63 3.19
N GLN A 125 3.39 -1.10 2.18
CA GLN A 125 4.85 -0.99 2.00
C GLN A 125 5.23 -0.12 0.81
N PHE A 126 4.40 0.86 0.47
CA PHE A 126 4.72 1.76 -0.62
C PHE A 126 5.96 2.60 -0.27
N PRO A 127 6.97 2.69 -1.16
CA PRO A 127 8.01 3.69 -1.02
C PRO A 127 7.35 5.05 -0.86
N ASN A 128 7.91 5.85 0.04
CA ASN A 128 7.32 7.10 0.47
C ASN A 128 7.09 8.02 -0.74
N VAL A 129 5.83 8.20 -1.17
CA VAL A 129 5.45 9.14 -2.25
C VAL A 129 5.54 10.61 -1.82
N ALA A 130 6.06 10.89 -0.63
CA ALA A 130 6.39 12.23 -0.21
C ALA A 130 7.68 12.70 -0.89
N SER A 131 7.55 13.22 -2.11
CA SER A 131 8.40 14.33 -2.54
C SER A 131 8.26 15.41 -1.46
N ARG A 132 9.27 15.52 -0.60
CA ARG A 132 9.49 16.75 0.16
C ARG A 132 10.31 17.64 -0.75
N ASP A 133 9.66 18.26 -1.72
CA ASP A 133 10.18 19.49 -2.27
C ASP A 133 9.41 20.66 -1.64
N PRO A 134 10.00 21.43 -0.71
CA PRO A 134 9.43 22.68 -0.25
C PRO A 134 9.55 23.80 -1.30
N LYS A 135 10.17 23.57 -2.47
CA LYS A 135 10.46 24.58 -3.49
C LYS A 135 10.17 24.07 -4.90
N GLY A 136 8.91 24.10 -5.30
CA GLY A 136 8.50 23.75 -6.66
C GLY A 136 7.28 24.51 -7.15
N ASN A 137 7.27 25.84 -7.04
CA ASN A 137 6.45 26.64 -7.96
C ASN A 137 7.09 26.53 -9.35
N VAL A 138 6.72 25.50 -10.09
CA VAL A 138 6.81 25.52 -11.55
C VAL A 138 5.45 25.05 -12.06
N PRO A 139 4.68 25.90 -12.76
CA PRO A 139 3.45 25.47 -13.39
C PRO A 139 3.76 24.33 -14.37
N LEU A 140 3.00 23.25 -14.27
CA LEU A 140 2.97 22.22 -15.31
C LEU A 140 2.21 22.83 -16.50
N ASP A 141 2.93 23.51 -17.39
CA ASP A 141 2.38 23.86 -18.69
C ASP A 141 2.24 22.59 -19.53
N VAL A 142 0.98 22.22 -19.71
CA VAL A 142 0.49 21.20 -20.61
C VAL A 142 0.50 21.81 -22.01
N GLU A 143 1.52 21.52 -22.81
CA GLU A 143 1.42 21.26 -24.25
C GLU A 143 2.80 21.17 -24.90
N THR A 144 3.19 19.97 -25.33
CA THR A 144 3.86 19.86 -26.62
C THR A 144 3.55 18.50 -27.23
N ARG A 145 2.41 18.40 -27.92
CA ARG A 145 2.24 17.43 -29.00
C ARG A 145 2.32 18.20 -30.32
N LEU A 146 3.32 17.80 -31.11
CA LEU A 146 3.25 17.63 -32.56
C LEU A 146 2.79 18.83 -33.41
N SER A 147 3.75 19.49 -34.05
CA SER A 147 3.74 19.56 -35.52
C SER A 147 5.14 19.91 -36.03
N GLY A 148 5.76 18.95 -36.72
CA GLY A 148 6.63 19.28 -37.84
C GLY A 148 5.76 19.23 -39.10
N ALA A 149 5.89 20.24 -39.97
CA ALA A 149 5.76 20.14 -41.42
C ALA A 149 5.95 21.52 -42.05
N ALA A 150 6.86 21.55 -43.03
CA ALA A 150 7.16 22.60 -44.01
C ALA A 150 7.90 23.85 -43.52
#